data_AF-A0A959SHB2-F1
#
_entry.id   AF-A0A959SHB2-F1
#
_cell.length_a   1.000
_cell.length_b   1.000
_cell.length_c   1.000
_cell.angle_alpha   90.00
_cell.angle_beta   90.00
_cell.angle_gamma   90.00
#
_symmetry.space_group_name_H-M   'P 1'
#
loop_
_entity.id
_entity.type
_entity.pdbx_description
1 polymer ?
#
loop_
_entity_poly.entity_id
_entity_poly.type
_entity_poly.pdbx_seq_one_letter_code
_entity_poly.pdbx_strand_id
1 'polypeptide(L)'
;TGNGRTTVTWIPSPEADTDGYIIVFNAPGGAVIVDTVWGGASSSYEWEDSTPGLGPESFAVAAFDTCMTGDPPSPNTSATQPFHTTVHLSYSYDPCTGRFDLTWSPYVGWAVVDHSVHMRTTSGAWSVVAILDGSTTAASVTVDPFSTYEFVVVASQGPGLLESISNRISVYADHPGLPAFNYLRTVTVSDQREITVVDSLDVLAEVSGYRLERSVDGGAFEVIAVRGAVPSNTFTYVDTDVEPATRSYRYRVVVLDDCGQDALISNIGGNILLRVTPDLYGVNTLSWNGYQEWAGSIAGYRIFRQVGSGPEELLTVASAQPWNLADDVGSYTASTGLFCYTVLAMEVGNPSGIDALSESNRACAVQQDLVYIPNAFVPGGVNDVFKPELAYTDVALYELSIINRWGQVFWTTNDPREGWDGTAGGQPVPMGVYAYYCKYRNGSGREVERRGTVTMLTAMD
;
A
#
# COMPACT_ATOMS: atom_id res chain seq x y z
N THR A 1 48.97 -7.80 0.55
CA THR A 1 49.31 -7.01 -0.66
C THR A 1 48.22 -7.14 -1.72
N GLY A 2 48.33 -6.45 -2.87
CA GLY A 2 47.28 -6.37 -3.90
C GLY A 2 46.96 -7.68 -4.64
N ASN A 3 47.76 -8.74 -4.45
CA ASN A 3 47.63 -10.07 -5.04
C ASN A 3 47.05 -11.11 -4.06
N GLY A 4 46.54 -10.70 -2.90
CA GLY A 4 45.94 -11.61 -1.91
C GLY A 4 46.94 -12.45 -1.12
N ARG A 5 48.23 -12.13 -1.20
CA ARG A 5 49.29 -12.83 -0.49
C ARG A 5 49.80 -12.02 0.71
N THR A 6 50.38 -12.72 1.67
CA THR A 6 51.08 -12.14 2.81
C THR A 6 52.53 -11.91 2.44
N THR A 7 53.00 -10.69 2.68
CA THR A 7 54.40 -10.31 2.51
C THR A 7 55.00 -10.11 3.89
N VAL A 8 56.05 -10.86 4.19
CA VAL A 8 56.84 -10.74 5.42
C VAL A 8 58.05 -9.87 5.09
N THR A 9 58.31 -8.85 5.90
CA THR A 9 59.50 -8.01 5.79
C THR A 9 60.30 -8.05 7.08
N TRP A 10 61.62 -7.93 6.97
CA TRP A 10 62.53 -7.92 8.12
C TRP A 10 63.70 -6.97 7.85
N ILE A 11 64.38 -6.60 8.93
CA ILE A 11 65.64 -5.86 8.86
C ILE A 11 66.75 -6.87 8.57
N PRO A 12 67.57 -6.70 7.52
CA PRO A 12 68.69 -7.59 7.25
C PRO A 12 69.65 -7.70 8.43
N SER A 13 70.20 -8.90 8.63
CA SER A 13 71.27 -9.15 9.58
C SER A 13 72.46 -8.23 9.34
N PRO A 14 73.06 -7.64 10.38
CA PRO A 14 74.26 -6.82 10.24
C PRO A 14 75.54 -7.65 9.98
N GLU A 15 75.47 -8.97 10.14
CA GLU A 15 76.63 -9.86 10.06
C GLU A 15 77.04 -10.13 8.60
N ALA A 16 78.33 -9.94 8.30
CA ALA A 16 78.87 -9.97 6.93
C ALA A 16 78.89 -11.36 6.29
N ASP A 17 78.77 -12.42 7.10
CA ASP A 17 78.77 -13.82 6.69
C ASP A 17 77.35 -14.41 6.57
N THR A 18 76.30 -13.59 6.70
CA THR A 18 74.90 -13.99 6.49
C THR A 18 74.70 -14.43 5.03
N ASP A 19 74.31 -15.69 4.85
CA ASP A 19 74.09 -16.30 3.53
C ASP A 19 72.63 -16.23 3.09
N GLY A 20 71.70 -16.15 4.04
CA GLY A 20 70.27 -15.99 3.77
C GLY A 20 69.38 -16.08 5.01
N TYR A 21 68.09 -16.30 4.77
CA TYR A 21 67.05 -16.35 5.79
C TYR A 21 66.14 -17.56 5.59
N ILE A 22 65.79 -18.25 6.66
CA ILE A 22 64.72 -19.25 6.70
C ILE A 22 63.41 -18.59 7.13
N ILE A 23 62.34 -18.88 6.39
CA ILE A 23 60.99 -18.41 6.70
C ILE A 23 60.25 -19.55 7.39
N VAL A 24 59.73 -19.26 8.58
CA VAL A 24 59.00 -20.22 9.41
C VAL A 24 57.55 -19.78 9.52
N PHE A 25 56.63 -20.67 9.19
CA PHE A 25 55.19 -20.45 9.33
C PHE A 25 54.66 -21.26 10.51
N ASN A 26 53.79 -20.66 11.32
CA ASN A 26 53.14 -21.37 12.42
C ASN A 26 51.90 -22.11 11.91
N ALA A 27 52.09 -23.33 11.40
CA ALA A 27 50.99 -24.16 10.94
C ALA A 27 50.18 -24.74 12.12
N PRO A 28 48.95 -25.22 11.90
CA PRO A 28 48.12 -25.84 12.96
C PRO A 28 48.80 -27.02 13.70
N GLY A 29 49.75 -27.70 13.05
CA GLY A 29 50.53 -28.79 13.63
C GLY A 29 51.87 -28.37 14.28
N GLY A 30 52.17 -27.07 14.32
CA GLY A 30 53.42 -26.50 14.82
C GLY A 30 54.19 -25.71 13.75
N ALA A 31 55.28 -25.09 14.19
CA ALA A 31 56.17 -24.31 13.34
C ALA A 31 56.84 -25.18 12.26
N VAL A 32 56.73 -24.76 11.01
CA VAL A 32 57.35 -25.42 9.85
C VAL A 32 58.20 -24.43 9.07
N ILE A 33 59.37 -24.86 8.60
CA ILE A 33 60.15 -24.08 7.63
C ILE A 33 59.41 -24.18 6.30
N VAL A 34 59.08 -23.04 5.75
CA VAL A 34 58.30 -22.97 4.51
C VAL A 34 59.10 -22.50 3.31
N ASP A 35 60.19 -21.76 3.54
CA ASP A 35 61.09 -21.37 2.46
C ASP A 35 62.47 -20.94 2.98
N THR A 36 63.43 -20.85 2.04
CA THR A 36 64.78 -20.30 2.24
C THR A 36 65.02 -19.17 1.23
N VAL A 37 65.20 -17.96 1.75
CA VAL A 37 65.51 -16.77 0.96
C VAL A 37 67.01 -16.53 0.98
N TRP A 38 67.67 -16.78 -0.14
CA TRP A 38 69.11 -16.58 -0.30
C TRP A 38 69.51 -15.10 -0.41
N GLY A 39 70.72 -14.81 0.04
CA GLY A 39 71.33 -13.48 0.03
C GLY A 39 71.18 -12.74 1.35
N GLY A 40 72.30 -12.41 2.01
CA GLY A 40 72.30 -11.69 3.29
C GLY A 40 71.64 -10.30 3.27
N ALA A 41 71.56 -9.67 2.09
CA ALA A 41 70.87 -8.39 1.90
C ALA A 41 69.35 -8.51 1.68
N SER A 42 68.80 -9.73 1.55
CA SER A 42 67.36 -9.96 1.35
C SER A 42 66.56 -9.52 2.59
N SER A 43 65.42 -8.88 2.36
CA SER A 43 64.62 -8.23 3.42
C SER A 43 63.11 -8.45 3.30
N SER A 44 62.68 -9.30 2.36
CA SER A 44 61.25 -9.53 2.11
C SER A 44 60.99 -10.91 1.52
N TYR A 45 59.84 -11.47 1.86
CA TYR A 45 59.34 -12.73 1.33
C TYR A 45 57.84 -12.64 1.08
N GLU A 46 57.35 -13.23 0.00
CA GLU A 46 55.92 -13.36 -0.27
C GLU A 46 55.53 -14.84 -0.18
N TRP A 47 54.53 -15.12 0.66
CA TRP A 47 54.08 -16.49 0.89
C TRP A 47 53.05 -16.91 -0.17
N GLU A 48 53.38 -17.92 -0.98
CA GLU A 48 52.53 -18.31 -2.11
C GLU A 48 51.23 -19.00 -1.69
N ASP A 49 51.25 -19.76 -0.59
CA ASP A 49 50.11 -20.50 -0.03
C ASP A 49 49.33 -19.65 1.00
N SER A 50 49.40 -18.33 0.88
CA SER A 50 48.72 -17.37 1.76
C SER A 50 47.20 -17.48 1.67
N THR A 51 46.53 -17.44 2.82
CA THR A 51 45.07 -17.39 2.97
C THR A 51 44.60 -16.29 3.93
N PRO A 52 45.06 -15.02 3.79
CA PRO A 52 44.82 -13.95 4.77
C PRO A 52 43.34 -13.55 4.89
N GLY A 53 42.51 -13.95 3.91
CA GLY A 53 41.05 -13.79 3.97
C GLY A 53 40.32 -14.83 4.84
N LEU A 54 40.99 -15.91 5.26
CA LEU A 54 40.41 -16.95 6.14
C LEU A 54 40.78 -16.76 7.62
N GLY A 55 41.84 -16.00 7.91
CA GLY A 55 42.28 -15.75 9.27
C GLY A 55 43.65 -15.08 9.32
N PRO A 56 44.16 -14.79 10.53
CA PRO A 56 45.49 -14.24 10.72
C PRO A 56 46.57 -15.29 10.48
N GLU A 57 47.71 -14.86 9.95
CA GLU A 57 48.84 -15.73 9.60
C GLU A 57 50.07 -15.35 10.42
N SER A 58 50.84 -16.35 10.86
CA SER A 58 51.94 -16.13 11.79
C SER A 58 53.28 -16.60 11.22
N PHE A 59 54.27 -15.71 11.20
CA PHE A 59 55.59 -15.97 10.63
C PHE A 59 56.72 -15.60 11.60
N ALA A 60 57.83 -16.32 11.50
CA ALA A 60 59.10 -15.98 12.11
C ALA A 60 60.21 -16.09 11.06
N VAL A 61 61.28 -15.33 11.24
CA VAL A 61 62.44 -15.33 10.34
C VAL A 61 63.69 -15.64 11.17
N ALA A 62 64.58 -16.46 10.62
CA ALA A 62 65.90 -16.70 11.17
C ALA A 62 66.96 -16.55 10.08
N ALA A 63 68.02 -15.81 10.36
CA ALA A 63 69.19 -15.73 9.49
C ALA A 63 70.06 -16.99 9.62
N PHE A 64 70.74 -17.37 8.55
CA PHE A 64 71.77 -18.42 8.56
C PHE A 64 73.03 -17.94 7.86
N ASP A 65 74.19 -18.43 8.32
CA ASP A 65 75.50 -18.05 7.80
C ASP A 65 76.04 -19.04 6.75
N THR A 66 77.16 -18.68 6.13
CA THR A 66 77.88 -19.52 5.16
C THR A 66 78.63 -20.69 5.80
N CYS A 67 78.68 -20.77 7.14
CA CYS A 67 79.47 -21.75 7.87
C CYS A 67 78.64 -23.02 8.12
N MET A 68 78.96 -24.07 7.36
CA MET A 68 78.33 -25.37 7.51
C MET A 68 78.99 -26.19 8.63
N THR A 69 78.20 -26.68 9.58
CA THR A 69 78.65 -27.54 10.69
C THR A 69 77.82 -28.83 10.75
N GLY A 70 78.37 -29.92 11.29
CA GLY A 70 77.66 -31.21 11.46
C GLY A 70 77.83 -32.22 10.32
N ASP A 71 77.24 -33.41 10.49
CA ASP A 71 77.16 -34.49 9.49
C ASP A 71 75.72 -35.06 9.44
N PRO A 72 74.95 -34.84 8.36
CA PRO A 72 75.32 -34.06 7.17
C PRO A 72 75.48 -32.55 7.50
N PRO A 73 76.32 -31.82 6.73
CA PRO A 73 76.60 -30.41 6.98
C PRO A 73 75.32 -29.55 6.89
N SER A 74 75.08 -28.73 7.92
CA SER A 74 73.96 -27.78 8.00
C SER A 74 74.48 -26.37 8.34
N PRO A 75 73.86 -25.31 7.80
CA PRO A 75 74.30 -23.94 8.09
C PRO A 75 73.99 -23.59 9.53
N ASN A 76 74.87 -22.79 10.15
CA ASN A 76 74.60 -22.29 11.48
C ASN A 76 73.47 -21.25 11.40
N THR A 77 72.36 -21.57 12.08
CA THR A 77 71.10 -20.82 12.00
C THR A 77 70.87 -20.09 13.31
N SER A 78 70.60 -18.79 13.22
CA SER A 78 70.23 -17.98 14.37
C SER A 78 68.92 -18.48 15.02
N ALA A 79 68.71 -18.15 16.29
CA ALA A 79 67.42 -18.38 16.92
C ALA A 79 66.34 -17.59 16.17
N THR A 80 65.20 -18.23 15.88
CA THR A 80 64.03 -17.55 15.31
C THR A 80 63.57 -16.47 16.28
N GLN A 81 63.24 -15.28 15.75
CA GLN A 81 62.52 -14.27 16.53
C GLN A 81 61.12 -14.79 16.91
N PRO A 82 60.45 -14.20 17.93
CA PRO A 82 59.06 -14.50 18.22
C PRO A 82 58.18 -14.40 16.97
N PHE A 83 57.12 -15.19 16.89
CA PHE A 83 56.19 -15.11 15.77
C PHE A 83 55.50 -13.74 15.73
N HIS A 84 55.38 -13.23 14.52
CA HIS A 84 54.55 -12.09 14.19
C HIS A 84 53.26 -12.60 13.56
N THR A 85 52.10 -12.20 14.10
CA THR A 85 50.77 -12.61 13.63
C THR A 85 50.06 -11.42 13.00
N THR A 86 49.64 -11.56 11.75
CA THR A 86 48.96 -10.49 11.00
C THR A 86 47.60 -10.12 11.59
N VAL A 87 47.15 -8.90 11.27
CA VAL A 87 45.79 -8.46 11.53
C VAL A 87 44.85 -9.11 10.52
N HIS A 88 43.74 -9.69 10.97
CA HIS A 88 42.68 -10.21 10.10
C HIS A 88 41.42 -9.39 10.29
N LEU A 89 41.01 -8.67 9.23
CA LEU A 89 39.85 -7.80 9.12
C LEU A 89 38.64 -8.57 8.58
N SER A 90 37.52 -8.43 9.29
CA SER A 90 36.18 -8.91 8.95
C SER A 90 35.17 -7.76 8.99
N TYR A 91 33.99 -7.94 8.39
CA TYR A 91 32.96 -6.91 8.36
C TYR A 91 31.53 -7.47 8.42
N SER A 92 30.59 -6.62 8.84
CA SER A 92 29.17 -6.70 8.49
C SER A 92 28.72 -5.38 7.87
N TYR A 93 27.72 -5.41 6.99
CA TYR A 93 27.21 -4.22 6.30
C TYR A 93 25.70 -4.10 6.51
N ASP A 94 25.27 -2.90 6.93
CA ASP A 94 23.86 -2.52 6.99
C ASP A 94 23.53 -1.65 5.76
N PRO A 95 22.76 -2.18 4.78
CA PRO A 95 22.45 -1.46 3.56
C PRO A 95 21.49 -0.28 3.77
N CYS A 96 20.75 -0.25 4.88
CA CYS A 96 19.81 0.82 5.20
C CYS A 96 20.47 2.06 5.76
N THR A 97 21.52 1.87 6.56
CA THR A 97 22.31 2.98 7.10
C THR A 97 23.59 3.25 6.32
N GLY A 98 23.90 2.41 5.33
CA GLY A 98 25.16 2.46 4.58
C GLY A 98 26.37 2.23 5.49
N ARG A 99 26.21 1.49 6.60
CA ARG A 99 27.20 1.37 7.67
C ARG A 99 27.92 0.03 7.60
N PHE A 100 29.24 0.09 7.44
CA PHE A 100 30.13 -1.04 7.69
C PHE A 100 30.51 -1.08 9.16
N ASP A 101 30.33 -2.24 9.79
CA ASP A 101 30.91 -2.59 11.09
C ASP A 101 32.12 -3.48 10.85
N LEU A 102 33.30 -2.92 11.10
CA LEU A 102 34.59 -3.54 10.90
C LEU A 102 35.09 -4.11 12.23
N THR A 103 35.59 -5.35 12.20
CA THR A 103 36.22 -6.00 13.35
C THR A 103 37.50 -6.68 12.91
N TRP A 104 38.53 -6.70 13.77
CA TRP A 104 39.79 -7.34 13.41
C TRP A 104 40.48 -8.06 14.56
N SER A 105 41.33 -9.03 14.23
CA SER A 105 42.24 -9.65 15.21
C SER A 105 43.37 -8.68 15.60
N PRO A 106 43.82 -8.69 16.86
CA PRO A 106 44.99 -7.90 17.24
C PRO A 106 46.25 -8.41 16.53
N TYR A 107 47.16 -7.50 16.23
CA TYR A 107 48.51 -7.86 15.80
C TYR A 107 49.30 -8.49 16.95
N VAL A 108 50.13 -9.48 16.66
CA VAL A 108 51.09 -10.08 17.61
C VAL A 108 52.51 -9.89 17.08
N GLY A 109 53.43 -9.48 17.94
CA GLY A 109 54.86 -9.33 17.61
C GLY A 109 55.48 -8.15 18.38
N TRP A 110 54.93 -6.96 18.18
CA TRP A 110 55.24 -5.75 18.95
C TRP A 110 53.99 -5.14 19.58
N ALA A 111 54.19 -4.26 20.56
CA ALA A 111 53.09 -3.48 21.12
C ALA A 111 52.56 -2.49 20.08
N VAL A 112 51.27 -2.62 19.74
CA VAL A 112 50.58 -1.70 18.83
C VAL A 112 50.27 -0.40 19.57
N VAL A 113 50.67 0.73 18.99
CA VAL A 113 50.36 2.07 19.51
C VAL A 113 48.98 2.51 19.04
N ASP A 114 48.70 2.34 17.75
CA ASP A 114 47.43 2.69 17.14
C ASP A 114 47.06 1.76 15.98
N HIS A 115 45.76 1.68 15.73
CA HIS A 115 45.21 1.13 14.50
C HIS A 115 44.64 2.27 13.66
N SER A 116 45.00 2.31 12.38
CA SER A 116 44.35 3.19 11.42
C SER A 116 43.50 2.37 10.44
N VAL A 117 42.26 2.81 10.23
CA VAL A 117 41.35 2.23 9.25
C VAL A 117 41.48 3.03 7.96
N HIS A 118 41.86 2.35 6.88
CA HIS A 118 42.01 2.96 5.57
C HIS A 118 40.89 2.46 4.66
N MET A 119 40.33 3.39 3.90
CA MET A 119 39.25 3.15 2.96
C MET A 119 39.56 3.81 1.62
N ARG A 120 39.14 3.16 0.54
CA ARG A 120 39.01 3.78 -0.78
C ARG A 120 37.86 3.18 -1.56
N THR A 121 37.44 3.88 -2.60
CA THR A 121 36.68 3.26 -3.71
C THR A 121 37.64 2.54 -4.66
N THR A 122 37.15 1.60 -5.48
CA THR A 122 38.02 0.81 -6.40
C THR A 122 38.89 1.66 -7.33
N SER A 123 38.46 2.88 -7.67
CA SER A 123 39.21 3.85 -8.49
C SER A 123 39.82 5.01 -7.70
N GLY A 124 39.59 5.08 -6.38
CA GLY A 124 40.00 6.17 -5.51
C GLY A 124 41.38 5.99 -4.89
N ALA A 125 41.89 7.08 -4.30
CA ALA A 125 43.07 7.02 -3.43
C ALA A 125 42.68 6.49 -2.04
N TRP A 126 43.63 5.84 -1.37
CA TRP A 126 43.47 5.47 0.05
C TRP A 126 43.34 6.72 0.91
N SER A 127 42.38 6.66 1.84
CA SER A 127 42.12 7.69 2.83
C SER A 127 41.99 7.05 4.21
N VAL A 128 42.48 7.74 5.25
CA VAL A 128 42.33 7.30 6.64
C VAL A 128 40.98 7.79 7.15
N VAL A 129 40.11 6.86 7.57
CA VAL A 129 38.77 7.17 8.07
C VAL A 129 38.68 7.13 9.59
N ALA A 130 39.62 6.44 10.26
CA ALA A 130 39.74 6.43 11.71
C ALA A 130 41.19 6.14 12.13
N ILE A 131 41.61 6.73 13.25
CA ILE A 131 42.81 6.36 13.99
C ILE A 131 42.35 6.07 15.42
N LEU A 132 42.70 4.90 15.93
CA LEU A 132 42.15 4.32 17.16
C LEU A 132 43.30 3.82 18.03
N ASP A 133 43.11 3.82 19.34
CA ASP A 133 44.11 3.28 20.27
C ASP A 133 44.48 1.83 19.92
N GLY A 134 45.72 1.44 20.19
CA GLY A 134 46.26 0.12 19.84
C GLY A 134 45.56 -1.08 20.48
N SER A 135 44.72 -0.86 21.51
CA SER A 135 43.86 -1.90 22.08
C SER A 135 42.49 -2.04 21.39
N THR A 136 42.13 -1.12 20.51
CA THR A 136 40.83 -1.10 19.82
C THR A 136 40.86 -2.04 18.63
N THR A 137 39.84 -2.90 18.52
CA THR A 137 39.75 -3.94 17.47
C THR A 137 38.45 -3.87 16.66
N ALA A 138 37.75 -2.74 16.71
CA ALA A 138 36.52 -2.52 15.97
C ALA A 138 36.34 -1.04 15.59
N ALA A 139 35.66 -0.80 14.47
CA ALA A 139 35.29 0.53 14.00
C ALA A 139 34.02 0.46 13.15
N SER A 140 33.35 1.60 12.98
CA SER A 140 32.23 1.70 12.04
C SER A 140 32.47 2.83 11.06
N VAL A 141 32.09 2.61 9.80
CA VAL A 141 32.26 3.58 8.72
C VAL A 141 30.97 3.63 7.91
N THR A 142 30.41 4.83 7.72
CA THR A 142 29.26 5.05 6.85
C THR A 142 29.74 5.49 5.47
N VAL A 143 29.12 4.96 4.42
CA VAL A 143 29.49 5.20 3.03
C VAL A 143 28.29 5.54 2.16
N ASP A 144 28.56 6.17 1.01
CA ASP A 144 27.55 6.36 -0.03
C ASP A 144 27.28 5.03 -0.78
N PRO A 145 26.03 4.72 -1.15
CA PRO A 145 25.68 3.47 -1.81
C PRO A 145 26.15 3.41 -3.27
N PHE A 146 25.97 2.24 -3.87
CA PHE A 146 26.24 1.92 -5.28
C PHE A 146 27.72 2.08 -5.70
N SER A 147 28.63 1.93 -4.74
CA SER A 147 30.07 1.98 -4.95
C SER A 147 30.77 0.80 -4.29
N THR A 148 31.86 0.32 -4.90
CA THR A 148 32.71 -0.70 -4.28
C THR A 148 33.75 -0.05 -3.38
N TYR A 149 33.73 -0.41 -2.10
CA TYR A 149 34.67 0.05 -1.09
C TYR A 149 35.66 -1.04 -0.73
N GLU A 150 36.88 -0.59 -0.46
CA GLU A 150 37.97 -1.44 -0.03
C GLU A 150 38.53 -0.93 1.28
N PHE A 151 38.71 -1.85 2.22
CA PHE A 151 39.23 -1.52 3.55
C PHE A 151 40.46 -2.35 3.87
N VAL A 152 41.39 -1.70 4.56
CA VAL A 152 42.50 -2.34 5.29
C VAL A 152 42.66 -1.66 6.64
N VAL A 153 43.12 -2.42 7.63
CA VAL A 153 43.53 -1.89 8.93
C VAL A 153 45.05 -1.98 9.02
N VAL A 154 45.67 -0.89 9.45
CA VAL A 154 47.12 -0.82 9.68
C VAL A 154 47.35 -0.75 11.18
N ALA A 155 48.03 -1.75 11.73
CA ALA A 155 48.55 -1.73 13.09
C ALA A 155 49.95 -1.10 13.08
N SER A 156 50.14 -0.01 13.81
CA SER A 156 51.39 0.75 13.85
C SER A 156 52.10 0.64 15.20
N GLN A 157 53.43 0.55 15.16
CA GLN A 157 54.29 0.69 16.34
C GLN A 157 54.52 2.18 16.72
N GLY A 158 53.98 3.12 15.93
CA GLY A 158 54.08 4.56 16.14
C GLY A 158 54.57 5.29 14.89
N PRO A 159 54.60 6.64 14.91
CA PRO A 159 54.89 7.44 13.72
C PRO A 159 56.25 7.10 13.07
N GLY A 160 56.23 6.64 11.82
CA GLY A 160 57.43 6.28 11.06
C GLY A 160 58.12 4.98 11.51
N LEU A 161 57.46 4.18 12.34
CA LEU A 161 57.94 2.88 12.81
C LEU A 161 57.29 1.73 12.03
N LEU A 162 57.45 0.50 12.53
CA LEU A 162 56.96 -0.71 11.87
C LEU A 162 55.43 -0.74 11.80
N GLU A 163 54.92 -1.26 10.69
CA GLU A 163 53.49 -1.38 10.42
C GLU A 163 53.15 -2.80 9.94
N SER A 164 51.95 -3.25 10.27
CA SER A 164 51.34 -4.46 9.71
C SER A 164 49.99 -4.11 9.10
N ILE A 165 49.76 -4.51 7.85
CA ILE A 165 48.52 -4.27 7.11
C ILE A 165 47.69 -5.55 7.12
N SER A 166 46.38 -5.42 7.37
CA SER A 166 45.43 -6.55 7.33
C SER A 166 45.22 -7.11 5.93
N ASN A 167 44.44 -8.18 5.82
CA ASN A 167 43.77 -8.52 4.55
C ASN A 167 42.94 -7.32 4.05
N ARG A 168 42.77 -7.28 2.73
CA ARG A 168 41.90 -6.31 2.06
C ARG A 168 40.53 -6.93 1.86
N ILE A 169 39.52 -6.29 2.41
CA ILE A 169 38.13 -6.57 2.04
C ILE A 169 37.74 -5.67 0.87
N SER A 170 36.91 -6.17 -0.04
CA SER A 170 36.39 -5.44 -1.20
C SER A 170 34.92 -5.77 -1.33
N VAL A 171 34.06 -4.79 -1.07
CA VAL A 171 32.62 -5.00 -0.91
C VAL A 171 31.87 -3.93 -1.69
N TYR A 172 30.88 -4.34 -2.49
CA TYR A 172 29.95 -3.42 -3.11
C TYR A 172 28.92 -2.98 -2.07
N ALA A 173 28.84 -1.69 -1.79
CA ALA A 173 27.82 -1.12 -0.91
C ALA A 173 26.51 -1.03 -1.70
N ASP A 174 25.70 -2.09 -1.64
CA ASP A 174 24.36 -2.06 -2.20
C ASP A 174 23.42 -1.23 -1.31
N HIS A 175 22.31 -0.82 -1.89
CA HIS A 175 21.21 -0.18 -1.20
C HIS A 175 19.93 -0.67 -1.85
N PRO A 176 18.87 -0.93 -1.07
CA PRO A 176 17.61 -1.39 -1.63
C PRO A 176 17.13 -0.45 -2.72
N GLY A 177 16.68 -1.03 -3.83
CA GLY A 177 16.10 -0.25 -4.92
C GLY A 177 14.81 0.43 -4.43
N LEU A 178 14.62 1.70 -4.76
CA LEU A 178 13.35 2.37 -4.51
C LEU A 178 12.35 1.99 -5.61
N PRO A 179 11.06 1.80 -5.27
CA PRO A 179 10.00 1.66 -6.27
C PRO A 179 9.98 2.90 -7.18
N ALA A 180 9.75 2.70 -8.48
CA ALA A 180 9.69 3.77 -9.47
C ALA A 180 8.29 4.35 -9.64
N PHE A 181 7.24 3.60 -9.28
CA PHE A 181 5.87 4.10 -9.30
C PHE A 181 5.00 3.50 -8.19
N ASN A 182 4.01 4.28 -7.76
CA ASN A 182 2.90 3.82 -6.95
C ASN A 182 1.62 4.54 -7.39
N TYR A 183 0.54 3.82 -7.68
CA TYR A 183 -0.68 4.42 -8.23
C TYR A 183 -1.96 3.86 -7.62
N LEU A 184 -2.67 4.71 -6.89
CA LEU A 184 -3.95 4.36 -6.29
C LEU A 184 -5.01 4.33 -7.37
N ARG A 185 -5.29 3.11 -7.82
CA ARG A 185 -6.11 2.81 -8.98
C ARG A 185 -7.59 3.10 -8.73
N THR A 186 -8.15 2.65 -7.62
CA THR A 186 -9.57 2.92 -7.32
C THR A 186 -9.88 2.90 -5.83
N VAL A 187 -10.82 3.77 -5.45
CA VAL A 187 -11.51 3.77 -4.16
C VAL A 187 -13.00 3.69 -4.46
N THR A 188 -13.56 2.49 -4.34
CA THR A 188 -14.94 2.21 -4.74
C THR A 188 -15.77 1.80 -3.54
N VAL A 189 -17.02 2.28 -3.46
CA VAL A 189 -17.98 1.73 -2.51
C VAL A 189 -18.34 0.33 -3.00
N SER A 190 -18.11 -0.69 -2.17
CA SER A 190 -18.41 -2.09 -2.51
C SER A 190 -19.66 -2.61 -1.80
N ASP A 191 -20.04 -1.98 -0.68
CA ASP A 191 -21.29 -2.23 0.05
C ASP A 191 -21.66 -1.00 0.90
N GLN A 192 -22.80 -1.04 1.60
CA GLN A 192 -23.33 0.04 2.44
C GLN A 192 -22.35 0.53 3.52
N ARG A 193 -21.44 -0.34 3.98
CA ARG A 193 -20.41 -0.05 4.99
C ARG A 193 -19.03 -0.52 4.58
N GLU A 194 -18.80 -0.66 3.28
CA GLU A 194 -17.53 -1.14 2.76
C GLU A 194 -17.02 -0.27 1.62
N ILE A 195 -15.75 0.11 1.72
CA ILE A 195 -14.99 0.74 0.63
C ILE A 195 -13.82 -0.17 0.30
N THR A 196 -13.71 -0.55 -0.98
CA THR A 196 -12.54 -1.26 -1.50
C THR A 196 -11.55 -0.27 -2.08
N VAL A 197 -10.29 -0.36 -1.62
CA VAL A 197 -9.14 0.41 -2.08
C VAL A 197 -8.23 -0.53 -2.86
N VAL A 198 -7.86 -0.14 -4.09
CA VAL A 198 -6.93 -0.91 -4.94
C VAL A 198 -5.81 0.02 -5.41
N ASP A 199 -4.57 -0.40 -5.19
CA ASP A 199 -3.35 0.30 -5.52
C ASP A 199 -2.48 -0.57 -6.44
N SER A 200 -1.90 0.04 -7.47
CA SER A 200 -1.03 -0.61 -8.45
C SER A 200 0.42 -0.35 -8.09
N LEU A 201 1.19 -1.44 -7.98
CA LEU A 201 2.51 -1.45 -7.36
C LEU A 201 3.61 -1.67 -8.38
N ASP A 202 4.78 -1.07 -8.14
CA ASP A 202 6.02 -1.46 -8.78
C ASP A 202 6.58 -2.74 -8.14
N VAL A 203 6.60 -3.84 -8.90
CA VAL A 203 7.09 -5.15 -8.45
C VAL A 203 8.59 -5.35 -8.71
N LEU A 204 9.25 -4.40 -9.35
CA LEU A 204 10.70 -4.49 -9.64
C LEU A 204 11.55 -4.04 -8.45
N ALA A 205 10.97 -3.30 -7.50
CA ALA A 205 11.62 -2.93 -6.26
C ALA A 205 11.18 -3.85 -5.12
N GLU A 206 12.15 -4.31 -4.33
CA GLU A 206 11.87 -4.99 -3.07
C GLU A 206 11.49 -3.95 -2.00
N VAL A 207 10.36 -4.17 -1.33
CA VAL A 207 9.77 -3.26 -0.37
C VAL A 207 9.41 -4.03 0.89
N SER A 208 9.45 -3.40 2.07
CA SER A 208 9.05 -4.07 3.31
C SER A 208 7.52 -4.15 3.45
N GLY A 209 6.78 -3.22 2.84
CA GLY A 209 5.33 -3.23 2.85
C GLY A 209 4.67 -1.92 2.45
N TYR A 210 3.41 -1.77 2.89
CA TYR A 210 2.52 -0.67 2.52
C TYR A 210 1.78 -0.16 3.75
N ARG A 211 1.70 1.15 3.88
CA ARG A 211 0.92 1.85 4.89
C ARG A 211 -0.25 2.57 4.22
N LEU A 212 -1.46 2.17 4.58
CA LEU A 212 -2.70 2.77 4.10
C LEU A 212 -3.14 3.87 5.06
N GLU A 213 -3.38 5.05 4.50
CA GLU A 213 -3.81 6.23 5.23
C GLU A 213 -5.17 6.71 4.70
N ARG A 214 -6.03 7.17 5.61
CA ARG A 214 -7.40 7.61 5.34
C ARG A 214 -7.65 8.99 5.94
N SER A 215 -8.32 9.85 5.18
CA SER A 215 -8.87 11.14 5.61
C SER A 215 -10.40 11.08 5.55
N VAL A 216 -11.06 11.69 6.54
CA VAL A 216 -12.52 11.74 6.66
C VAL A 216 -12.98 13.19 6.52
N ASP A 217 -13.93 13.43 5.62
CA ASP A 217 -14.55 14.73 5.34
C ASP A 217 -13.54 15.87 5.12
N GLY A 218 -12.37 15.55 4.53
CA GLY A 218 -11.30 16.51 4.25
C GLY A 218 -10.37 16.81 5.44
N GLY A 219 -10.45 16.05 6.53
CA GLY A 219 -9.53 16.12 7.66
C GLY A 219 -8.11 15.63 7.35
N ALA A 220 -7.28 15.51 8.39
CA ALA A 220 -5.94 14.94 8.26
C ALA A 220 -5.99 13.47 7.85
N PHE A 221 -4.93 13.00 7.18
CA PHE A 221 -4.73 11.58 6.91
C PHE A 221 -4.24 10.88 8.17
N GLU A 222 -4.89 9.78 8.53
CA GLU A 222 -4.54 8.90 9.65
C GLU A 222 -4.24 7.50 9.13
N VAL A 223 -3.31 6.80 9.78
CA VAL A 223 -2.95 5.43 9.43
C VAL A 223 -4.09 4.49 9.85
N ILE A 224 -4.60 3.71 8.91
CA ILE A 224 -5.65 2.71 9.18
C ILE A 224 -5.16 1.27 9.02
N ALA A 225 -4.09 1.05 8.26
CA ALA A 225 -3.48 -0.26 8.13
C ALA A 225 -2.00 -0.17 7.75
N VAL A 226 -1.23 -1.13 8.23
CA VAL A 226 0.10 -1.48 7.70
C VAL A 226 0.04 -2.94 7.28
N ARG A 227 0.61 -3.25 6.11
CA ARG A 227 0.67 -4.59 5.54
C ARG A 227 2.09 -4.83 5.03
N GLY A 228 2.57 -6.06 5.15
CA GLY A 228 3.86 -6.44 4.55
C GLY A 228 3.80 -6.46 3.03
N ALA A 229 4.96 -6.70 2.41
CA ALA A 229 5.08 -6.91 0.97
C ALA A 229 4.08 -7.97 0.46
N VAL A 230 3.54 -7.76 -0.74
CA VAL A 230 2.62 -8.69 -1.39
C VAL A 230 3.25 -9.26 -2.67
N PRO A 231 3.05 -10.54 -3.01
CA PRO A 231 3.59 -11.14 -4.24
C PRO A 231 2.71 -10.82 -5.46
N SER A 232 2.14 -9.61 -5.51
CA SER A 232 1.17 -9.16 -6.51
C SER A 232 1.55 -7.77 -7.00
N ASN A 233 1.17 -7.45 -8.24
CA ASN A 233 1.27 -6.10 -8.79
C ASN A 233 0.15 -5.16 -8.31
N THR A 234 -0.72 -5.66 -7.43
CA THR A 234 -1.79 -4.87 -6.80
C THR A 234 -1.86 -5.13 -5.31
N PHE A 235 -2.08 -4.06 -4.57
CA PHE A 235 -2.47 -4.07 -3.17
C PHE A 235 -3.97 -3.77 -3.08
N THR A 236 -4.71 -4.61 -2.37
CA THR A 236 -6.15 -4.45 -2.16
C THR A 236 -6.47 -4.43 -0.67
N TYR A 237 -7.27 -3.47 -0.25
CA TYR A 237 -7.76 -3.34 1.12
C TYR A 237 -9.26 -3.07 1.14
N VAL A 238 -9.99 -3.78 2.00
CA VAL A 238 -11.42 -3.53 2.25
C VAL A 238 -11.56 -2.82 3.59
N ASP A 239 -11.96 -1.56 3.54
CA ASP A 239 -12.27 -0.75 4.71
C ASP A 239 -13.72 -0.97 5.12
N THR A 240 -13.93 -1.52 6.31
CA THR A 240 -15.25 -1.84 6.89
C THR A 240 -15.66 -0.84 7.99
N ASP A 241 -14.78 0.09 8.35
CA ASP A 241 -15.01 1.13 9.37
C ASP A 241 -15.42 2.45 8.69
N VAL A 242 -16.45 2.39 7.85
CA VAL A 242 -16.87 3.50 6.99
C VAL A 242 -18.39 3.59 6.88
N GLU A 243 -18.88 4.80 6.61
CA GLU A 243 -20.30 5.09 6.36
C GLU A 243 -20.42 5.90 5.04
N PRO A 244 -20.19 5.25 3.88
CA PRO A 244 -20.06 5.90 2.57
C PRO A 244 -21.33 6.62 2.11
N ALA A 245 -22.49 6.32 2.71
CA ALA A 245 -23.75 7.01 2.42
C ALA A 245 -23.85 8.41 3.02
N THR A 246 -22.98 8.75 3.99
CA THR A 246 -23.07 10.04 4.70
C THR A 246 -21.77 10.82 4.74
N ARG A 247 -20.62 10.16 4.56
CA ARG A 247 -19.28 10.73 4.68
C ARG A 247 -18.47 10.59 3.40
N SER A 248 -17.54 11.53 3.23
CA SER A 248 -16.51 11.46 2.19
C SER A 248 -15.20 10.96 2.80
N TYR A 249 -14.62 9.96 2.16
CA TYR A 249 -13.36 9.35 2.53
C TYR A 249 -12.35 9.56 1.41
N ARG A 250 -11.10 9.82 1.80
CA ARG A 250 -9.95 9.91 0.90
C ARG A 250 -8.88 8.97 1.39
N TYR A 251 -8.20 8.29 0.48
CA TYR A 251 -7.17 7.31 0.77
C TYR A 251 -5.90 7.65 0.02
N ARG A 252 -4.77 7.24 0.59
CA ARG A 252 -3.47 7.16 -0.09
C ARG A 252 -2.69 5.98 0.47
N VAL A 253 -1.83 5.40 -0.36
CA VAL A 253 -0.94 4.30 0.02
C VAL A 253 0.49 4.81 0.02
N VAL A 254 1.17 4.63 1.14
CA VAL A 254 2.59 4.88 1.29
C VAL A 254 3.33 3.56 1.16
N VAL A 255 4.27 3.50 0.22
CA VAL A 255 5.18 2.37 0.05
C VAL A 255 6.33 2.52 1.04
N LEU A 256 6.60 1.45 1.79
CA LEU A 256 7.71 1.37 2.72
C LEU A 256 8.86 0.65 2.03
N ASP A 257 10.02 1.29 1.87
CA ASP A 257 11.21 0.62 1.35
C ASP A 257 11.64 -0.57 2.23
N ASP A 258 12.64 -1.33 1.81
CA ASP A 258 13.16 -2.46 2.59
C ASP A 258 13.67 -2.05 3.99
N CYS A 259 13.98 -0.75 4.17
CA CYS A 259 14.39 -0.14 5.43
C CYS A 259 13.23 0.37 6.28
N GLY A 260 11.99 0.18 5.83
CA GLY A 260 10.76 0.62 6.50
C GLY A 260 10.53 2.13 6.45
N GLN A 261 11.26 2.88 5.63
CA GLN A 261 11.08 4.31 5.42
C GLN A 261 10.08 4.58 4.30
N ASP A 262 9.50 5.78 4.32
CA ASP A 262 8.57 6.23 3.28
C ASP A 262 9.32 6.42 1.95
N ALA A 263 9.05 5.54 0.99
CA ALA A 263 9.69 5.56 -0.32
C ALA A 263 8.89 6.38 -1.33
N LEU A 264 7.60 6.06 -1.47
CA LEU A 264 6.67 6.69 -2.40
C LEU A 264 5.28 6.81 -1.78
N ILE A 265 4.54 7.82 -2.20
CA ILE A 265 3.14 8.00 -1.84
C ILE A 265 2.33 8.01 -3.13
N SER A 266 1.23 7.27 -3.16
CA SER A 266 0.28 7.29 -4.27
C SER A 266 -0.38 8.68 -4.46
N ASN A 267 -1.07 8.87 -5.59
CA ASN A 267 -2.16 9.85 -5.69
C ASN A 267 -3.24 9.60 -4.62
N ILE A 268 -4.11 10.59 -4.41
CA ILE A 268 -5.26 10.43 -3.51
C ILE A 268 -6.42 9.85 -4.31
N GLY A 269 -7.21 8.99 -3.70
CA GLY A 269 -8.46 8.47 -4.26
C GLY A 269 -9.57 8.64 -3.23
N GLY A 270 -10.80 8.91 -3.68
CA GLY A 270 -11.92 9.11 -2.77
C GLY A 270 -13.19 8.44 -3.24
N ASN A 271 -14.05 8.09 -2.29
CA ASN A 271 -15.35 7.52 -2.64
C ASN A 271 -16.27 8.56 -3.27
N ILE A 272 -17.17 8.08 -4.12
CA ILE A 272 -18.25 8.91 -4.67
C ILE A 272 -19.40 8.91 -3.67
N LEU A 273 -19.71 10.08 -3.15
CA LEU A 273 -20.86 10.31 -2.26
C LEU A 273 -22.02 10.87 -3.09
N LEU A 274 -23.02 10.03 -3.34
CA LEU A 274 -24.25 10.35 -4.05
C LEU A 274 -25.36 10.75 -3.06
N ARG A 275 -26.03 11.85 -3.37
CA ARG A 275 -27.26 12.31 -2.70
C ARG A 275 -28.37 12.48 -3.71
N VAL A 276 -29.60 12.19 -3.29
CA VAL A 276 -30.80 12.34 -4.12
C VAL A 276 -31.88 13.05 -3.32
N THR A 277 -32.47 14.08 -3.91
CA THR A 277 -33.56 14.85 -3.31
C THR A 277 -34.76 14.88 -4.27
N PRO A 278 -35.92 14.34 -3.87
CA PRO A 278 -37.16 14.44 -4.66
C PRO A 278 -37.79 15.83 -4.52
N ASP A 279 -38.46 16.29 -5.57
CA ASP A 279 -39.38 17.43 -5.52
C ASP A 279 -40.86 16.98 -5.57
N LEU A 280 -41.79 17.94 -5.58
CA LEU A 280 -43.24 17.69 -5.63
C LEU A 280 -43.80 17.51 -7.05
N TYR A 281 -42.97 17.65 -8.07
CA TYR A 281 -43.37 17.64 -9.49
C TYR A 281 -42.91 16.37 -10.20
N GLY A 282 -42.48 15.36 -9.45
CA GLY A 282 -42.01 14.10 -10.02
C GLY A 282 -40.57 14.19 -10.53
N VAL A 283 -39.73 15.06 -10.00
CA VAL A 283 -38.31 15.13 -10.36
C VAL A 283 -37.44 14.71 -9.17
N ASN A 284 -36.50 13.80 -9.41
CA ASN A 284 -35.44 13.46 -8.48
C ASN A 284 -34.15 14.17 -8.89
N THR A 285 -33.60 15.02 -8.02
CA THR A 285 -32.32 15.70 -8.26
C THR A 285 -31.19 14.91 -7.61
N LEU A 286 -30.27 14.40 -8.42
CA LEU A 286 -29.05 13.72 -8.01
C LEU A 286 -27.90 14.74 -7.93
N SER A 287 -27.04 14.59 -6.93
CA SER A 287 -25.78 15.34 -6.80
C SER A 287 -24.69 14.46 -6.20
N TRP A 288 -23.47 14.56 -6.73
CA TRP A 288 -22.30 13.83 -6.21
C TRP A 288 -21.03 14.69 -6.19
N ASN A 289 -19.99 14.25 -5.50
CA ASN A 289 -18.71 14.96 -5.32
C ASN A 289 -17.71 14.80 -6.47
N GLY A 290 -18.06 14.01 -7.50
CA GLY A 290 -17.15 13.59 -8.57
C GLY A 290 -16.04 12.65 -8.08
N TYR A 291 -15.58 11.75 -8.94
CA TYR A 291 -14.32 11.04 -8.65
C TYR A 291 -13.14 12.00 -8.85
N GLN A 292 -12.07 11.87 -8.07
CA GLN A 292 -10.92 12.77 -8.13
C GLN A 292 -9.61 11.99 -8.31
N GLU A 293 -8.64 12.64 -8.94
CA GLU A 293 -7.22 12.26 -8.90
C GLU A 293 -6.84 10.89 -9.51
N TRP A 294 -7.60 10.41 -10.51
CA TRP A 294 -7.05 9.42 -11.43
C TRP A 294 -5.87 9.99 -12.23
N ALA A 295 -4.91 9.12 -12.58
CA ALA A 295 -3.82 9.47 -13.49
C ALA A 295 -4.31 9.66 -14.93
N GLY A 296 -5.38 8.94 -15.32
CA GLY A 296 -6.14 9.20 -16.53
C GLY A 296 -7.13 10.37 -16.38
N SER A 297 -7.94 10.59 -17.41
CA SER A 297 -9.06 11.53 -17.36
C SER A 297 -10.35 10.81 -16.98
N ILE A 298 -11.32 11.55 -16.44
CA ILE A 298 -12.67 11.02 -16.20
C ILE A 298 -13.42 11.03 -17.54
N ALA A 299 -13.76 9.84 -18.06
CA ALA A 299 -14.53 9.72 -19.29
C ALA A 299 -15.97 10.24 -19.12
N GLY A 300 -16.53 10.05 -17.92
CA GLY A 300 -17.89 10.38 -17.56
C GLY A 300 -18.42 9.44 -16.48
N TYR A 301 -19.74 9.41 -16.35
CA TYR A 301 -20.44 8.59 -15.36
C TYR A 301 -21.56 7.78 -16.01
N ARG A 302 -21.70 6.52 -15.64
CA ARG A 302 -22.93 5.75 -15.87
C ARG A 302 -23.81 5.88 -14.65
N ILE A 303 -25.04 6.31 -14.86
CA ILE A 303 -26.01 6.51 -13.78
C ILE A 303 -27.05 5.42 -13.92
N PHE A 304 -27.23 4.67 -12.85
CA PHE A 304 -28.19 3.57 -12.77
C PHE A 304 -29.37 3.96 -11.89
N ARG A 305 -30.55 3.44 -12.20
CA ARG A 305 -31.79 3.67 -11.46
C ARG A 305 -32.54 2.36 -11.25
N GLN A 306 -33.05 2.20 -10.04
CA GLN A 306 -34.00 1.17 -9.66
C GLN A 306 -35.33 1.80 -9.26
N VAL A 307 -36.44 1.29 -9.79
CA VAL A 307 -37.81 1.74 -9.46
C VAL A 307 -38.48 0.71 -8.55
N GLY A 308 -38.87 1.13 -7.34
CA GLY A 308 -39.44 0.25 -6.32
C GLY A 308 -38.52 -0.93 -6.02
N SER A 309 -39.02 -2.15 -6.22
CA SER A 309 -38.27 -3.40 -6.09
C SER A 309 -37.87 -4.03 -7.44
N GLY A 310 -37.97 -3.27 -8.54
CA GLY A 310 -37.58 -3.73 -9.88
C GLY A 310 -36.07 -3.92 -10.04
N PRO A 311 -35.60 -4.33 -11.23
CA PRO A 311 -34.16 -4.35 -11.53
C PRO A 311 -33.58 -2.93 -11.56
N GLU A 312 -32.27 -2.84 -11.34
CA GLU A 312 -31.51 -1.63 -11.60
C GLU A 312 -31.15 -1.57 -13.10
N GLU A 313 -31.40 -0.42 -13.73
CA GLU A 313 -31.20 -0.21 -15.16
C GLU A 313 -30.37 1.05 -15.42
N LEU A 314 -29.64 1.08 -16.55
CA LEU A 314 -28.90 2.27 -16.98
C LEU A 314 -29.90 3.40 -17.31
N LEU A 315 -29.86 4.48 -16.54
CA LEU A 315 -30.65 5.68 -16.80
C LEU A 315 -30.02 6.52 -17.91
N THR A 316 -28.73 6.85 -17.76
CA THR A 316 -28.00 7.70 -18.71
C THR A 316 -26.49 7.58 -18.54
N VAL A 317 -25.76 8.11 -19.53
CA VAL A 317 -24.32 8.37 -19.45
C VAL A 317 -24.11 9.88 -19.38
N ALA A 318 -23.62 10.35 -18.24
CA ALA A 318 -23.31 11.76 -18.02
C ALA A 318 -21.85 12.07 -18.38
N SER A 319 -21.59 13.30 -18.81
CA SER A 319 -20.24 13.84 -18.97
C SER A 319 -19.52 13.96 -17.63
N ALA A 320 -18.20 14.20 -17.65
CA ALA A 320 -17.40 14.36 -16.44
C ALA A 320 -17.87 15.50 -15.51
N GLN A 321 -18.55 16.51 -16.06
CA GLN A 321 -19.21 17.60 -15.34
C GLN A 321 -20.46 18.08 -16.10
N PRO A 322 -21.46 18.68 -15.42
CA PRO A 322 -21.54 18.90 -13.97
C PRO A 322 -21.85 17.63 -13.17
N TRP A 323 -21.62 17.64 -11.86
CA TRP A 323 -21.91 16.50 -10.96
C TRP A 323 -23.34 16.53 -10.39
N ASN A 324 -24.31 16.77 -11.27
CA ASN A 324 -25.72 16.71 -10.95
C ASN A 324 -26.53 16.20 -12.16
N LEU A 325 -27.70 15.63 -11.86
CA LEU A 325 -28.66 15.19 -12.85
C LEU A 325 -30.08 15.36 -12.29
N ALA A 326 -30.99 15.90 -13.08
CA ALA A 326 -32.42 15.85 -12.80
C ALA A 326 -33.06 14.67 -13.55
N ASP A 327 -33.69 13.75 -12.82
CA ASP A 327 -34.44 12.61 -13.37
C ASP A 327 -35.93 12.86 -13.24
N ASP A 328 -36.63 13.04 -14.36
CA ASP A 328 -38.08 13.16 -14.43
C ASP A 328 -38.71 11.76 -14.32
N VAL A 329 -39.35 11.51 -13.18
CA VAL A 329 -40.08 10.29 -12.85
C VAL A 329 -41.60 10.46 -12.92
N GLY A 330 -42.08 11.50 -13.60
CA GLY A 330 -43.50 11.81 -13.82
C GLY A 330 -44.28 10.72 -14.54
N SER A 331 -43.61 9.87 -15.32
CA SER A 331 -44.22 8.72 -16.00
C SER A 331 -44.38 7.49 -15.11
N TYR A 332 -43.77 7.47 -13.92
CA TYR A 332 -43.77 6.33 -12.99
C TYR A 332 -44.83 6.47 -11.88
N THR A 333 -45.95 7.12 -12.18
CA THR A 333 -47.05 7.32 -11.22
C THR A 333 -47.59 6.00 -10.66
N ALA A 334 -47.61 4.93 -11.45
CA ALA A 334 -48.05 3.61 -11.01
C ALA A 334 -47.03 2.86 -10.11
N SER A 335 -45.86 3.44 -9.84
CA SER A 335 -44.85 2.85 -8.95
C SER A 335 -45.15 3.13 -7.48
N THR A 336 -44.37 2.51 -6.59
CA THR A 336 -44.40 2.83 -5.15
C THR A 336 -43.90 4.24 -4.84
N GLY A 337 -43.26 4.94 -5.77
CA GLY A 337 -42.61 6.23 -5.53
C GLY A 337 -41.18 6.14 -4.97
N LEU A 338 -40.67 4.93 -4.70
CA LEU A 338 -39.28 4.70 -4.29
C LEU A 338 -38.37 4.60 -5.52
N PHE A 339 -37.34 5.43 -5.56
CA PHE A 339 -36.32 5.43 -6.61
C PHE A 339 -34.94 5.38 -5.97
N CYS A 340 -34.11 4.41 -6.35
CA CYS A 340 -32.74 4.29 -5.87
C CYS A 340 -31.75 4.43 -7.03
N TYR A 341 -30.61 5.03 -6.75
CA TYR A 341 -29.62 5.40 -7.76
C TYR A 341 -28.21 5.02 -7.32
N THR A 342 -27.39 4.73 -8.32
CA THR A 342 -25.96 4.43 -8.19
C THR A 342 -25.20 5.12 -9.32
N VAL A 343 -24.02 5.66 -9.04
CA VAL A 343 -23.16 6.35 -10.00
C VAL A 343 -21.85 5.59 -10.15
N LEU A 344 -21.51 5.21 -11.38
CA LEU A 344 -20.25 4.55 -11.73
C LEU A 344 -19.38 5.49 -12.56
N ALA A 345 -18.25 5.92 -11.98
CA ALA A 345 -17.22 6.68 -12.69
C ALA A 345 -16.35 5.76 -13.53
N MET A 346 -15.86 6.27 -14.67
CA MET A 346 -14.98 5.54 -15.59
C MET A 346 -13.72 6.36 -15.88
N GLU A 347 -12.55 5.76 -15.65
CA GLU A 347 -11.26 6.31 -16.07
C GLU A 347 -11.03 6.04 -17.57
N VAL A 348 -10.33 6.96 -18.25
CA VAL A 348 -9.82 6.74 -19.61
C VAL A 348 -8.44 7.36 -19.76
N GLY A 349 -7.59 6.71 -20.56
CA GLY A 349 -6.29 7.27 -20.95
C GLY A 349 -5.26 7.23 -19.82
N ASN A 350 -5.38 6.26 -18.91
CA ASN A 350 -4.36 6.01 -17.90
C ASN A 350 -3.02 5.65 -18.57
N PRO A 351 -1.87 6.25 -18.18
CA PRO A 351 -0.56 5.96 -18.76
C PRO A 351 -0.12 4.49 -18.68
N SER A 352 -0.63 3.74 -17.70
CA SER A 352 -0.39 2.30 -17.53
C SER A 352 -1.29 1.43 -18.43
N GLY A 353 -2.22 2.03 -19.19
CA GLY A 353 -3.16 1.32 -20.07
C GLY A 353 -4.26 0.56 -19.34
N ILE A 354 -4.46 0.85 -18.05
CA ILE A 354 -5.43 0.19 -17.19
C ILE A 354 -6.50 1.21 -16.81
N ASP A 355 -7.70 1.06 -17.37
CA ASP A 355 -8.84 1.88 -16.95
C ASP A 355 -9.42 1.33 -15.63
N ALA A 356 -9.74 2.24 -14.71
CA ALA A 356 -10.40 1.96 -13.44
C ALA A 356 -11.90 2.35 -13.46
N LEU A 357 -12.64 1.72 -12.54
CA LEU A 357 -14.03 2.03 -12.25
C LEU A 357 -14.18 2.34 -10.77
N SER A 358 -15.09 3.24 -10.42
CA SER A 358 -15.46 3.52 -9.05
C SER A 358 -16.96 3.74 -8.94
N GLU A 359 -17.58 3.03 -8.00
CA GLU A 359 -19.01 3.11 -7.70
C GLU A 359 -19.29 3.99 -6.48
N SER A 360 -20.43 4.68 -6.48
CA SER A 360 -20.94 5.46 -5.34
C SER A 360 -21.67 4.61 -4.33
N ASN A 361 -22.05 5.20 -3.20
CA ASN A 361 -23.12 4.61 -2.40
C ASN A 361 -24.44 4.54 -3.18
N ARG A 362 -25.30 3.60 -2.80
CA ARG A 362 -26.70 3.59 -3.22
C ARG A 362 -27.47 4.68 -2.47
N ALA A 363 -28.16 5.55 -3.20
CA ALA A 363 -28.95 6.64 -2.63
C ALA A 363 -30.39 6.58 -3.14
N CYS A 364 -31.35 6.67 -2.23
CA CYS A 364 -32.77 6.54 -2.57
C CYS A 364 -33.55 7.82 -2.25
N ALA A 365 -34.51 8.13 -3.11
CA ALA A 365 -35.51 9.18 -2.92
C ALA A 365 -36.92 8.56 -2.97
N VAL A 366 -37.82 9.13 -2.17
CA VAL A 366 -39.23 8.75 -2.12
C VAL A 366 -40.05 9.94 -2.60
N GLN A 367 -40.72 9.80 -3.74
CA GLN A 367 -41.70 10.76 -4.23
C GLN A 367 -42.92 10.79 -3.31
N GLN A 368 -43.46 11.98 -3.08
CA GLN A 368 -44.65 12.15 -2.24
C GLN A 368 -45.87 11.51 -2.92
N ASP A 369 -46.69 10.79 -2.16
CA ASP A 369 -47.94 10.24 -2.66
C ASP A 369 -48.87 11.35 -3.19
N LEU A 370 -49.34 11.18 -4.42
CA LEU A 370 -50.34 12.05 -5.04
C LEU A 370 -51.64 11.25 -5.14
N VAL A 371 -52.60 11.61 -4.29
CA VAL A 371 -53.88 10.91 -4.20
C VAL A 371 -55.02 11.88 -4.42
N TYR A 372 -55.77 11.64 -5.49
CA TYR A 372 -57.00 12.34 -5.80
C TYR A 372 -58.19 11.45 -5.52
N ILE A 373 -59.08 11.88 -4.62
CA ILE A 373 -60.32 11.18 -4.32
C ILE A 373 -61.48 12.07 -4.78
N PRO A 374 -62.28 11.64 -5.77
CA PRO A 374 -63.43 12.40 -6.24
C PRO A 374 -64.41 12.70 -5.10
N ASN A 375 -65.12 13.82 -5.16
CA ASN A 375 -66.15 14.17 -4.18
C ASN A 375 -67.57 13.85 -4.68
N ALA A 376 -67.73 13.49 -5.95
CA ALA A 376 -69.00 13.11 -6.55
C ALA A 376 -68.79 12.21 -7.78
N PHE A 377 -69.82 11.43 -8.12
CA PHE A 377 -69.87 10.57 -9.31
C PHE A 377 -71.34 10.37 -9.74
N VAL A 378 -71.56 9.97 -11.00
CA VAL A 378 -72.89 9.84 -11.62
C VAL A 378 -73.03 8.48 -12.29
N PRO A 379 -73.59 7.45 -11.62
CA PRO A 379 -73.79 6.13 -12.20
C PRO A 379 -74.47 6.19 -13.58
N GLY A 380 -73.85 5.60 -14.60
CA GLY A 380 -74.35 5.61 -15.98
C GLY A 380 -74.22 6.96 -16.73
N GLY A 381 -73.57 7.95 -16.14
CA GLY A 381 -73.31 9.27 -16.71
C GLY A 381 -71.82 9.55 -16.95
N VAL A 382 -71.40 10.80 -16.77
CA VAL A 382 -69.98 11.19 -16.80
C VAL A 382 -69.37 11.01 -15.41
N ASN A 383 -68.20 10.38 -15.32
CA ASN A 383 -67.60 9.87 -14.07
C ASN A 383 -68.56 8.90 -13.38
N ASP A 384 -68.81 7.77 -14.02
CA ASP A 384 -69.80 6.76 -13.62
C ASP A 384 -69.37 5.88 -12.44
N VAL A 385 -68.10 5.95 -12.05
CA VAL A 385 -67.52 5.17 -10.96
C VAL A 385 -66.77 6.08 -9.99
N PHE A 386 -67.04 5.92 -8.69
CA PHE A 386 -66.21 6.50 -7.64
C PHE A 386 -64.95 5.66 -7.43
N LYS A 387 -63.81 6.19 -7.86
CA LYS A 387 -62.51 5.53 -7.77
C LYS A 387 -61.42 6.55 -7.40
N PRO A 388 -60.69 6.35 -6.30
CA PRO A 388 -59.45 7.08 -6.02
C PRO A 388 -58.43 6.90 -7.16
N GLU A 389 -57.79 7.99 -7.57
CA GLU A 389 -56.62 7.94 -8.44
C GLU A 389 -55.36 8.10 -7.57
N LEU A 390 -54.49 7.09 -7.63
CA LEU A 390 -53.31 6.98 -6.79
C LEU A 390 -52.05 7.06 -7.65
N ALA A 391 -51.08 7.86 -7.22
CA ALA A 391 -49.75 7.93 -7.81
C ALA A 391 -48.67 7.92 -6.72
N TYR A 392 -47.56 7.23 -7.00
CA TYR A 392 -46.45 7.03 -6.06
C TYR A 392 -46.90 6.35 -4.76
N THR A 393 -47.72 5.30 -4.92
CA THR A 393 -48.29 4.55 -3.79
C THR A 393 -48.02 3.07 -3.94
N ASP A 394 -47.81 2.43 -2.81
CA ASP A 394 -47.80 0.99 -2.67
C ASP A 394 -49.20 0.50 -2.33
N VAL A 395 -49.82 -0.12 -3.33
CA VAL A 395 -51.20 -0.61 -3.28
C VAL A 395 -51.35 -2.00 -2.68
N ALA A 396 -50.29 -2.61 -2.14
CA ALA A 396 -50.37 -3.93 -1.53
C ALA A 396 -51.32 -3.99 -0.30
N LEU A 397 -51.52 -2.85 0.37
CA LEU A 397 -52.45 -2.69 1.49
C LEU A 397 -53.62 -1.75 1.13
N TYR A 398 -53.99 -1.71 -0.15
CA TYR A 398 -55.12 -0.90 -0.59
C TYR A 398 -56.43 -1.45 -0.02
N GLU A 399 -57.24 -0.55 0.55
CA GLU A 399 -58.61 -0.81 0.95
C GLU A 399 -59.44 0.43 0.62
N LEU A 400 -60.56 0.24 -0.05
CA LEU A 400 -61.58 1.26 -0.21
C LEU A 400 -62.92 0.73 0.27
N SER A 401 -63.47 1.37 1.31
CA SER A 401 -64.74 1.03 1.93
C SER A 401 -65.75 2.18 1.77
N ILE A 402 -66.97 1.87 1.34
CA ILE A 402 -68.10 2.81 1.25
C ILE A 402 -69.09 2.53 2.37
N ILE A 403 -69.41 3.57 3.12
CA ILE A 403 -70.14 3.52 4.38
C ILE A 403 -71.41 4.35 4.25
N ASN A 404 -72.55 3.75 4.58
CA ASN A 404 -73.84 4.42 4.55
C ASN A 404 -74.02 5.41 5.72
N ARG A 405 -75.12 6.18 5.69
CA ARG A 405 -75.48 7.13 6.78
C ARG A 405 -75.67 6.49 8.16
N TRP A 406 -75.82 5.17 8.23
CA TRP A 406 -76.02 4.40 9.46
C TRP A 406 -74.72 3.74 9.96
N GLY A 407 -73.58 3.99 9.30
CA GLY A 407 -72.28 3.42 9.67
C GLY A 407 -72.03 1.99 9.17
N GLN A 408 -72.89 1.46 8.30
CA GLN A 408 -72.70 0.12 7.72
C GLN A 408 -71.89 0.20 6.43
N VAL A 409 -70.92 -0.70 6.26
CA VAL A 409 -70.14 -0.86 5.03
C VAL A 409 -71.03 -1.54 3.98
N PHE A 410 -71.26 -0.87 2.85
CA PHE A 410 -72.08 -1.35 1.75
C PHE A 410 -71.27 -1.98 0.62
N TRP A 411 -70.04 -1.51 0.44
CA TRP A 411 -69.14 -1.97 -0.59
C TRP A 411 -67.71 -1.79 -0.11
N THR A 412 -66.85 -2.75 -0.45
CA THR A 412 -65.41 -2.66 -0.19
C THR A 412 -64.66 -3.31 -1.33
N THR A 413 -63.47 -2.81 -1.64
CA THR A 413 -62.51 -3.49 -2.51
C THR A 413 -61.09 -3.36 -1.96
N ASN A 414 -60.24 -4.32 -2.33
CA ASN A 414 -58.80 -4.25 -2.14
C ASN A 414 -58.05 -4.15 -3.49
N ASP A 415 -58.77 -4.08 -4.62
CA ASP A 415 -58.17 -3.81 -5.94
C ASP A 415 -58.27 -2.30 -6.25
N PRO A 416 -57.14 -1.58 -6.37
CA PRO A 416 -57.14 -0.15 -6.73
C PRO A 416 -57.65 0.13 -8.15
N ARG A 417 -57.81 -0.90 -8.99
CA ARG A 417 -58.40 -0.78 -10.32
C ARG A 417 -59.93 -0.82 -10.29
N GLU A 418 -60.52 -1.27 -9.18
CA GLU A 418 -61.96 -1.28 -8.98
C GLU A 418 -62.44 0.02 -8.31
N GLY A 419 -63.65 0.43 -8.65
CA GLY A 419 -64.32 1.55 -8.00
C GLY A 419 -65.80 1.26 -7.80
N TRP A 420 -66.46 2.11 -7.04
CA TRP A 420 -67.85 1.93 -6.69
C TRP A 420 -68.78 2.57 -7.72
N ASP A 421 -69.67 1.78 -8.31
CA ASP A 421 -70.61 2.17 -9.36
C ASP A 421 -71.99 2.61 -8.83
N GLY A 422 -72.15 2.73 -7.50
CA GLY A 422 -73.43 3.06 -6.88
C GLY A 422 -74.32 1.84 -6.60
N THR A 423 -73.79 0.62 -6.68
CA THR A 423 -74.52 -0.60 -6.31
C THR A 423 -73.99 -1.24 -5.02
N ALA A 424 -74.85 -1.96 -4.29
CA ALA A 424 -74.48 -2.80 -3.16
C ALA A 424 -75.19 -4.16 -3.30
N GLY A 425 -74.41 -5.24 -3.29
CA GLY A 425 -74.96 -6.58 -3.55
C GLY A 425 -75.65 -6.73 -4.92
N GLY A 426 -75.20 -5.97 -5.92
CA GLY A 426 -75.77 -5.95 -7.28
C GLY A 426 -77.07 -5.16 -7.43
N GLN A 427 -77.52 -4.45 -6.38
CA GLN A 427 -78.70 -3.59 -6.42
C GLN A 427 -78.29 -2.11 -6.30
N PRO A 428 -78.89 -1.18 -7.07
CA PRO A 428 -78.64 0.25 -6.90
C PRO A 428 -78.97 0.73 -5.49
N VAL A 429 -78.12 1.57 -4.90
CA VAL A 429 -78.40 2.21 -3.61
C VAL A 429 -79.11 3.56 -3.81
N PRO A 430 -79.77 4.13 -2.77
CA PRO A 430 -80.38 5.44 -2.89
C PRO A 430 -79.36 6.55 -3.20
N MET A 431 -79.74 7.56 -3.96
CA MET A 431 -78.95 8.79 -4.07
C MET A 431 -78.64 9.40 -2.71
N GLY A 432 -77.47 10.01 -2.60
CA GLY A 432 -77.10 10.74 -1.39
C GLY A 432 -75.61 10.85 -1.17
N VAL A 433 -75.26 11.27 0.05
CA VAL A 433 -73.89 11.41 0.52
C VAL A 433 -73.49 10.14 1.27
N TYR A 434 -72.39 9.55 0.86
CA TYR A 434 -71.80 8.35 1.46
C TYR A 434 -70.45 8.70 2.06
N ALA A 435 -70.13 8.11 3.21
CA ALA A 435 -68.78 8.21 3.76
C ALA A 435 -67.87 7.19 3.05
N TYR A 436 -66.60 7.54 2.86
CA TYR A 436 -65.58 6.60 2.40
C TYR A 436 -64.44 6.50 3.40
N TYR A 437 -63.82 5.32 3.43
CA TYR A 437 -62.54 5.06 4.07
C TYR A 437 -61.60 4.48 3.00
N CYS A 438 -60.48 5.14 2.75
CA CYS A 438 -59.45 4.68 1.84
C CYS A 438 -58.13 4.53 2.60
N LYS A 439 -57.52 3.36 2.50
CA LYS A 439 -56.23 3.02 3.12
C LYS A 439 -55.27 2.53 2.03
N TYR A 440 -54.00 2.91 2.14
CA TYR A 440 -52.91 2.42 1.28
C TYR A 440 -51.57 2.63 1.99
N ARG A 441 -50.46 2.22 1.37
CA ARG A 441 -49.09 2.50 1.83
C ARG A 441 -48.41 3.47 0.85
N ASN A 442 -47.66 4.45 1.34
CA ASN A 442 -46.87 5.33 0.46
C ASN A 442 -45.47 4.76 0.19
N GLY A 443 -44.68 5.42 -0.66
CA GLY A 443 -43.32 4.97 -1.00
C GLY A 443 -42.31 4.90 0.15
N SER A 444 -42.61 5.53 1.30
CA SER A 444 -41.80 5.43 2.51
C SER A 444 -42.16 4.21 3.37
N GLY A 445 -43.15 3.42 2.94
CA GLY A 445 -43.66 2.28 3.69
C GLY A 445 -44.68 2.66 4.78
N ARG A 446 -45.09 3.93 4.88
CA ARG A 446 -46.06 4.40 5.86
C ARG A 446 -47.49 4.13 5.39
N GLU A 447 -48.32 3.58 6.28
CA GLU A 447 -49.76 3.49 6.04
C GLU A 447 -50.41 4.87 6.06
N VAL A 448 -51.25 5.12 5.06
CA VAL A 448 -51.95 6.37 4.86
C VAL A 448 -53.44 6.09 4.82
N GLU A 449 -54.20 6.85 5.62
CA GLU A 449 -55.65 6.80 5.63
C GLU A 449 -56.23 8.12 5.10
N ARG A 450 -57.31 8.01 4.33
CA ARG A 450 -58.13 9.12 3.84
C ARG A 450 -59.59 8.81 4.17
N ARG A 451 -60.26 9.79 4.75
CA ARG A 451 -61.67 9.70 5.15
C ARG A 451 -62.38 10.93 4.62
N GLY A 452 -63.59 10.75 4.14
CA GLY A 452 -64.38 11.86 3.63
C GLY A 452 -65.75 11.38 3.18
N THR A 453 -66.37 12.19 2.33
CA THR A 453 -67.67 11.89 1.76
C THR A 453 -67.63 11.98 0.25
N VAL A 454 -68.41 11.13 -0.41
CA VAL A 454 -68.69 11.18 -1.84
C VAL A 454 -70.19 11.37 -2.05
N THR A 455 -70.56 12.24 -2.99
CA THR A 455 -71.95 12.48 -3.36
C THR A 455 -72.30 11.66 -4.59
N MET A 456 -73.25 10.73 -4.46
CA MET A 456 -73.81 10.02 -5.60
C MET A 456 -74.99 10.82 -6.17
N LEU A 457 -74.88 11.21 -7.44
CA LEU A 457 -75.89 11.96 -8.18
C LEU A 457 -76.56 11.05 -9.21
N THR A 458 -77.79 11.35 -9.62
CA THR A 458 -78.38 10.76 -10.83
C THR A 458 -78.03 11.60 -12.05
N ALA A 459 -77.91 10.94 -13.20
CA ALA A 459 -78.02 11.62 -14.48
C ALA A 459 -79.38 12.34 -14.53
N MET A 460 -79.41 13.62 -14.90
CA MET A 460 -80.67 14.25 -15.29
C MET A 460 -81.06 13.70 -16.66
N ASP A 461 -82.30 13.27 -16.80
CA ASP A 461 -82.90 12.88 -18.09
C ASP A 461 -82.90 14.02 -19.11
#